data_AF-A0A967VT53-F1
#
_entry.id   AF-A0A967VT53-F1
#
_cell.length_a   1.000
_cell.length_b   1.000
_cell.length_c   1.000
_cell.angle_alpha   90.00
_cell.angle_beta   90.00
_cell.angle_gamma   90.00
#
_symmetry.space_group_name_H-M   'P 1'
#
loop_
_entity.id
_entity.type
_entity.pdbx_description
1 polymer ?
#
loop_
_entity_poly.entity_id
_entity_poly.type
_entity_poly.pdbx_seq_one_letter_code
_entity_poly.pdbx_strand_id
1 'polypeptide(L)'
;ALTLVEEDKKNAVLTFAEGVNDAVMVLIDWIMKLAPYAVFALIAAVVARFGLDLLQSLLIYTLTVAAGLLLHAFGTYALIIRFLVRMNPATFFRRIIEAPVVAFSTSSSNA
;
A
#
# COMPACT_ATOMS: atom_id res chain seq x y z
N ALA A 1 23.28 -13.58 -5.11
CA ALA A 1 24.40 -13.67 -4.14
C ALA A 1 24.07 -14.70 -3.06
N LEU A 2 23.10 -14.46 -2.17
CA LEU A 2 22.70 -15.44 -1.13
C LEU A 2 22.21 -16.80 -1.66
N THR A 3 21.67 -16.83 -2.87
CA THR A 3 21.27 -18.07 -3.57
C THR A 3 22.43 -18.95 -4.04
N LEU A 4 23.68 -18.46 -3.93
CA LEU A 4 24.88 -19.14 -4.41
C LEU A 4 25.82 -19.58 -3.26
N VAL A 5 25.44 -19.35 -2.00
CA VAL A 5 26.24 -19.67 -0.81
C VAL A 5 25.70 -20.97 -0.18
N GLU A 6 26.58 -21.71 0.51
CA GLU A 6 26.21 -22.88 1.32
C GLU A 6 25.01 -22.59 2.25
N GLU A 7 24.13 -23.58 2.40
CA GLU A 7 22.83 -23.43 3.07
C GLU A 7 22.98 -22.92 4.51
N ASP A 8 23.96 -23.41 5.28
CA ASP A 8 24.16 -23.00 6.67
C ASP A 8 24.47 -21.50 6.79
N LYS A 9 25.33 -20.98 5.90
CA LYS A 9 25.71 -19.56 5.86
C LYS A 9 24.55 -18.70 5.35
N LYS A 10 23.80 -19.18 4.36
CA LYS A 10 22.59 -18.52 3.84
C LYS A 10 21.54 -18.38 4.96
N ASN A 11 21.28 -19.46 5.69
CA ASN A 11 20.30 -19.49 6.77
C ASN A 11 20.69 -18.54 7.90
N ALA A 12 21.96 -18.51 8.31
CA ALA A 12 22.44 -17.57 9.32
C ALA A 12 22.17 -16.09 8.95
N VAL A 13 22.37 -15.71 7.68
CA VAL A 13 22.09 -14.36 7.21
C VAL A 13 20.59 -14.07 7.14
N LEU A 14 19.78 -15.03 6.69
CA LEU A 14 18.33 -14.87 6.63
C LEU A 14 17.73 -14.70 8.03
N THR A 15 18.08 -15.57 8.97
CA THR A 15 17.59 -15.51 10.35
C THR A 15 18.01 -14.20 11.04
N PHE A 16 19.22 -13.69 10.76
CA PHE A 16 19.61 -12.37 11.24
C PHE A 16 18.74 -11.25 10.65
N ALA A 17 18.53 -11.26 9.34
CA ALA A 17 17.71 -10.25 8.66
C ALA A 17 16.24 -10.29 9.12
N GLU A 18 15.69 -11.48 9.32
CA GLU A 18 14.36 -11.70 9.90
C GLU A 18 14.28 -11.14 11.32
N GLY A 19 15.26 -11.47 12.18
CA GLY A 19 15.29 -10.93 13.55
C GLY A 19 15.40 -9.40 13.60
N VAL A 20 16.11 -8.78 12.64
CA VAL A 20 16.13 -7.32 12.50
C VAL A 20 14.78 -6.79 12.03
N ASN A 21 14.12 -7.45 11.06
CA ASN A 21 12.79 -7.05 10.61
C ASN A 21 11.78 -7.10 11.76
N ASP A 22 11.77 -8.18 12.54
CA ASP A 22 10.89 -8.35 13.70
C ASP A 22 11.12 -7.25 14.75
N ALA A 23 12.38 -6.90 15.03
CA ALA A 23 12.71 -5.82 15.94
C ALA A 23 12.18 -4.46 15.44
N VAL A 24 12.28 -4.20 14.14
CA VAL A 24 11.73 -2.97 13.52
C VAL A 24 10.20 -2.97 13.58
N MET A 25 9.54 -4.11 13.37
CA MET A 25 8.08 -4.22 13.48
C MET A 25 7.59 -3.89 14.90
N VAL A 26 8.29 -4.35 15.94
CA VAL A 26 7.98 -3.99 17.34
C VAL A 26 8.09 -2.48 17.56
N LEU A 27 9.10 -1.84 16.98
CA LEU A 27 9.26 -0.39 17.05
C LEU A 27 8.14 0.36 16.31
N ILE A 28 7.74 -0.13 15.12
CA ILE A 28 6.59 0.40 14.38
C ILE A 28 5.33 0.30 15.26
N ASP A 29 5.09 -0.82 15.93
CA ASP A 29 3.92 -0.99 16.81
C ASP A 29 3.88 0.02 17.96
N TRP A 30 5.03 0.34 18.54
CA TRP A 30 5.12 1.37 19.58
C TRP A 30 4.79 2.76 19.02
N ILE A 31 5.30 3.08 17.84
CA ILE A 31 5.02 4.35 17.17
C ILE A 31 3.52 4.43 16.80
N MET A 32 2.92 3.35 16.30
CA MET A 32 1.51 3.30 15.94
C MET A 32 0.58 3.54 17.15
N LYS A 33 0.98 3.12 18.36
CA LYS A 33 0.25 3.45 19.60
C LYS A 33 0.31 4.93 19.96
N LEU A 34 1.42 5.61 19.62
CA LEU A 34 1.59 7.06 19.83
C LEU A 34 0.93 7.88 18.72
N ALA A 35 0.86 7.33 17.50
CA ALA A 35 0.33 7.97 16.31
C ALA A 35 -1.02 8.67 16.49
N PRO A 36 -2.06 8.11 17.16
CA PRO A 36 -3.34 8.81 17.30
C PRO A 36 -3.22 10.18 18.00
N TYR A 37 -2.36 10.29 19.02
CA TYR A 37 -2.13 11.55 19.74
C TYR A 37 -1.32 12.54 18.90
N ALA A 38 -0.27 12.05 18.24
CA ALA A 38 0.59 12.87 17.40
C ALA A 38 -0.17 13.40 16.17
N VAL A 39 -0.94 12.55 15.50
CA VAL A 39 -1.76 12.90 14.34
C VAL A 39 -2.86 13.87 14.75
N PHE A 40 -3.51 13.67 15.90
CA PHE A 40 -4.49 14.63 16.40
C PHE A 40 -3.89 16.02 16.62
N ALA A 41 -2.75 16.11 17.31
CA ALA A 41 -2.05 17.37 17.54
C ALA A 41 -1.61 18.03 16.23
N LEU A 42 -1.09 17.23 15.28
CA LEU A 42 -0.67 17.70 13.97
C LEU A 42 -1.86 18.27 13.17
N ILE A 43 -2.95 17.52 13.04
CA ILE A 43 -4.14 17.96 12.32
C ILE A 43 -4.74 19.21 12.97
N ALA A 44 -4.86 19.25 14.30
CA ALA A 44 -5.38 20.41 15.01
C ALA A 44 -4.53 21.67 14.74
N ALA A 45 -3.20 21.57 14.83
CA ALA A 45 -2.30 22.69 14.55
C ALA A 45 -2.37 23.15 13.09
N VAL A 46 -2.51 22.20 12.18
CA VAL A 46 -2.58 22.45 10.74
C VAL A 46 -3.92 23.12 10.36
N VAL A 47 -5.04 22.64 10.88
CA VAL A 47 -6.37 23.27 10.70
C VAL A 47 -6.42 24.64 11.35
N ALA A 48 -5.81 24.83 12.52
CA ALA A 48 -5.73 26.15 13.16
C ALA A 48 -4.96 27.19 12.32
N ARG A 49 -3.98 26.75 11.53
CA ARG A 49 -3.17 27.62 10.67
C ARG A 49 -3.81 27.91 9.32
N PHE A 50 -4.37 26.89 8.68
CA PHE A 50 -4.84 26.95 7.29
C PHE A 50 -6.36 26.93 7.14
N GLY A 51 -7.10 26.83 8.24
CA GLY A 51 -8.56 26.80 8.23
C GLY A 51 -9.13 25.61 7.43
N LEU A 52 -10.33 25.80 6.91
CA LEU A 52 -11.07 24.79 6.15
C LEU A 52 -10.60 24.65 4.69
N ASP A 53 -9.89 25.66 4.16
CA ASP A 53 -9.37 25.65 2.78
C ASP A 53 -8.38 24.49 2.56
N LEU A 54 -7.66 24.12 3.61
CA LEU A 54 -6.80 22.94 3.57
C LEU A 54 -7.61 21.64 3.42
N LEU A 55 -8.74 21.49 4.14
CA LEU A 55 -9.57 20.29 4.04
C LEU A 55 -10.11 20.12 2.62
N GLN A 56 -10.49 21.23 1.96
CA GLN A 56 -10.87 21.23 0.57
C GLN A 56 -9.71 20.79 -0.34
N SER A 57 -8.50 21.31 -0.10
CA SER A 57 -7.31 20.92 -0.85
C SER A 57 -6.97 19.43 -0.69
N LEU A 58 -7.10 18.88 0.52
CA LEU A 58 -6.89 17.46 0.80
C LEU A 58 -7.96 16.57 0.14
N LEU A 59 -9.21 17.04 0.10
CA LEU A 59 -10.28 16.33 -0.60
C LEU A 59 -10.00 16.25 -2.10
N ILE A 60 -9.62 17.36 -2.73
CA ILE A 60 -9.27 17.39 -4.16
C ILE A 60 -8.06 16.48 -4.43
N TYR A 61 -7.05 16.51 -3.56
CA TYR A 61 -5.90 15.61 -3.66
C TYR A 61 -6.33 14.14 -3.59
N THR A 62 -7.14 13.76 -2.60
CA THR A 62 -7.62 12.39 -2.41
C THR A 62 -8.43 11.91 -3.62
N LEU A 63 -9.33 12.74 -4.14
CA LEU A 63 -10.11 12.42 -5.34
C LEU A 63 -9.22 12.28 -6.58
N THR A 64 -8.21 13.13 -6.72
CA THR A 64 -7.25 13.08 -7.83
C THR A 64 -6.46 11.77 -7.80
N VAL A 65 -5.95 11.38 -6.64
CA VAL A 65 -5.23 10.11 -6.45
C VAL A 65 -6.16 8.93 -6.72
N ALA A 66 -7.37 8.93 -6.15
CA ALA A 66 -8.36 7.87 -6.37
C ALA A 66 -8.71 7.72 -7.86
N ALA A 67 -8.95 8.83 -8.56
CA ALA A 67 -9.19 8.83 -10.01
C ALA A 67 -7.97 8.30 -10.79
N GLY A 68 -6.76 8.69 -10.39
CA GLY A 68 -5.51 8.18 -10.98
C GLY A 68 -5.37 6.66 -10.81
N LEU A 69 -5.66 6.14 -9.61
CA LEU A 69 -5.64 4.70 -9.33
C LEU A 69 -6.70 3.94 -10.14
N LEU A 70 -7.92 4.50 -10.28
CA LEU A 70 -8.96 3.90 -11.13
C LEU A 70 -8.55 3.89 -12.61
N LEU A 71 -7.98 4.99 -13.12
CA LEU A 71 -7.42 5.05 -14.47
C LEU A 71 -6.28 4.06 -14.67
N HIS A 72 -5.43 3.85 -13.66
CA HIS A 72 -4.39 2.85 -13.73
C HIS A 72 -4.98 1.43 -13.77
N ALA A 73 -5.88 1.14 -12.83
CA ALA A 73 -6.52 -0.17 -12.69
C ALA A 73 -7.35 -0.55 -13.93
N PHE A 74 -8.16 0.36 -14.48
CA PHE A 74 -9.05 0.05 -15.61
C PHE A 74 -8.52 0.50 -16.97
N GLY A 75 -7.61 1.46 -17.01
CA GLY A 75 -6.97 1.91 -18.25
C GLY A 75 -5.68 1.14 -18.50
N THR A 76 -4.67 1.36 -17.64
CA THR A 76 -3.33 0.80 -17.87
C THR A 76 -3.35 -0.74 -17.89
N TYR A 77 -3.96 -1.39 -16.89
CA TYR A 77 -4.05 -2.85 -16.90
C TYR A 77 -4.92 -3.38 -18.03
N ALA A 78 -6.04 -2.73 -18.37
CA ALA A 78 -6.86 -3.18 -19.49
C ALA A 78 -6.13 -3.10 -20.83
N LEU A 79 -5.34 -2.05 -21.06
CA LEU A 79 -4.51 -1.93 -22.26
C LEU A 79 -3.46 -3.04 -22.30
N ILE A 80 -2.75 -3.28 -21.19
CA ILE A 80 -1.77 -4.37 -21.10
C ILE A 80 -2.42 -5.73 -21.39
N ILE A 81 -3.57 -6.02 -20.78
CA ILE A 81 -4.29 -7.28 -20.98
C ILE A 81 -4.75 -7.43 -22.43
N ARG A 82 -5.24 -6.35 -23.04
CA ARG A 82 -5.73 -6.36 -24.42
C ARG A 82 -4.60 -6.59 -25.43
N PHE A 83 -3.46 -5.91 -25.26
CA PHE A 83 -2.40 -5.88 -26.26
C PHE A 83 -1.29 -6.92 -26.03
N LEU A 84 -0.87 -7.15 -24.78
CA LEU A 84 0.20 -8.11 -24.47
C LEU A 84 -0.38 -9.50 -24.20
N VAL A 85 -1.41 -9.59 -23.36
CA VAL A 85 -2.02 -10.88 -22.98
C VAL A 85 -3.01 -11.39 -24.04
N ARG A 86 -3.48 -10.51 -24.95
CA ARG A 86 -4.45 -10.80 -26.02
C ARG A 86 -5.77 -11.38 -25.51
N MET A 87 -6.17 -11.01 -24.29
CA MET A 87 -7.44 -11.42 -23.69
C MET A 87 -8.42 -10.25 -23.64
N ASN A 88 -9.72 -10.54 -23.55
CA ASN A 88 -10.73 -9.51 -23.29
C ASN A 88 -10.58 -9.00 -21.83
N PRO A 89 -10.27 -7.70 -21.62
CA PRO A 89 -10.11 -7.15 -20.27
C PRO A 89 -11.35 -7.31 -19.38
N ALA A 90 -12.56 -7.21 -19.94
CA ALA A 90 -13.78 -7.38 -19.17
C ALA A 90 -13.91 -8.81 -18.60
N THR A 91 -13.45 -9.81 -19.35
CA THR A 91 -13.40 -11.20 -18.88
C THR A 91 -12.35 -11.38 -17.79
N PHE A 92 -11.21 -10.69 -17.88
CA PHE A 92 -10.18 -10.70 -16.83
C PHE A 92 -10.72 -10.15 -15.51
N PHE A 93 -11.23 -8.91 -15.51
CA PHE A 93 -11.72 -8.27 -14.28
C PHE A 93 -12.87 -9.05 -13.63
N ARG A 94 -13.74 -9.67 -14.43
CA ARG A 94 -14.80 -10.56 -13.91
C ARG A 94 -14.24 -11.80 -13.20
N ARG A 95 -13.14 -12.36 -13.68
CA ARG A 95 -12.53 -13.57 -13.10
C ARG A 95 -11.75 -13.28 -11.81
N ILE A 96 -11.19 -12.07 -11.68
CA ILE A 96 -10.35 -11.72 -10.53
C ILE A 96 -11.08 -10.92 -9.45
N ILE A 97 -12.38 -10.64 -9.61
CA ILE A 97 -13.12 -9.67 -8.78
C ILE A 97 -13.01 -9.91 -7.27
N GLU A 98 -12.88 -11.17 -6.84
CA GLU A 98 -12.74 -11.52 -5.43
C GLU A 98 -11.46 -10.92 -4.82
N ALA A 99 -10.34 -10.95 -5.53
CA ALA A 99 -9.06 -10.48 -4.98
C ALA A 99 -9.03 -8.95 -4.70
N PRO A 100 -9.43 -8.05 -5.62
CA PRO A 100 -9.56 -6.63 -5.30
C PRO A 100 -10.57 -6.32 -4.20
N VAL A 101 -11.66 -7.08 -4.10
CA VAL A 101 -12.68 -6.88 -3.05
C VAL A 101 -12.12 -7.24 -1.68
N VAL A 102 -11.38 -8.36 -1.58
CA VAL A 102 -10.68 -8.73 -0.34
C VAL A 102 -9.60 -7.69 -0.01
N ALA A 103 -8.74 -7.34 -0.98
CA ALA A 103 -7.68 -6.34 -0.77
C ALA A 103 -8.21 -4.96 -0.34
N PHE A 104 -9.37 -4.54 -0.87
CA PHE A 104 -10.01 -3.28 -0.45
C PHE A 104 -10.56 -3.36 0.98
N SER A 105 -11.18 -4.48 1.34
CA SER A 105 -11.76 -4.65 2.68
C SER A 105 -10.71 -4.85 3.77
N THR A 106 -9.58 -5.49 3.46
CA THR A 106 -8.47 -5.69 4.39
C THR A 106 -7.48 -4.53 4.40
N SER A 107 -7.49 -3.68 3.36
CA SER A 107 -6.51 -2.60 3.15
C SER A 107 -5.05 -3.07 3.23
N SER A 108 -4.80 -4.35 2.94
CA SER A 108 -3.48 -4.99 3.01
C SER A 108 -3.23 -5.82 1.76
N SER A 109 -2.05 -5.63 1.16
CA SER A 109 -1.62 -6.38 -0.02
C SER A 109 -1.07 -7.79 0.30
N ASN A 110 -0.99 -8.15 1.58
CA ASN A 110 -0.49 -9.45 2.04
C ASN A 110 -1.61 -10.41 2.50
N ALA A 111 -2.85 -9.91 2.56
CA ALA A 111 -4.02 -10.64 3.04
C ALA A 111 -4.71 -11.42 1.91
#